data_AF-A0A951M001-F1
#
_entry.id   AF-A0A951M001-F1
#
_cell.length_a   1.000
_cell.length_b   1.000
_cell.length_c   1.000
_cell.angle_alpha   90.00
_cell.angle_beta   90.00
_cell.angle_gamma   90.00
#
_symmetry.space_group_name_H-M   'P 1'
#
loop_
_entity.id
_entity.type
_entity.pdbx_description
1 polymer ?
#
loop_
_entity_poly.entity_id
_entity_poly.type
_entity_poly.pdbx_seq_one_letter_code
_entity_poly.pdbx_strand_id
1 'polypeptide(L)'
;MDKPKIVAAGGLVQNENGELLMIYRRGKWDLPKGKLDKGESIEACALREVTEETGVRNLQLGALIDIGYHEYFDKYLQQEVIKETHWFRMSATGTQHLVPQTEEDIT
;
A
#
# COMPACT_ATOMS: atom_id res chain seq x y z
N MET A 1 12.01 6.08 25.41
CA MET A 1 11.39 4.79 25.00
C MET A 1 11.19 4.87 23.51
N ASP A 2 11.72 3.90 22.76
CA ASP A 2 11.50 3.85 21.31
C ASP A 2 10.03 3.53 21.04
N LYS A 3 9.40 4.32 20.16
CA LYS A 3 8.02 4.08 19.71
C LYS A 3 7.97 2.76 18.93
N PRO A 4 6.94 1.90 19.10
CA PRO A 4 6.78 0.73 18.26
C PRO A 4 6.69 1.11 16.79
N LYS A 5 7.33 0.30 15.95
CA LYS A 5 7.31 0.48 14.49
C LYS A 5 6.26 -0.43 13.87
N ILE A 6 5.38 0.15 13.06
CA ILE A 6 4.47 -0.59 12.17
C ILE A 6 5.04 -0.48 10.76
N VAL A 7 5.38 -1.62 10.16
CA VAL A 7 5.94 -1.66 8.80
C VAL A 7 4.80 -1.90 7.81
N ALA A 8 4.85 -1.18 6.70
CA ALA A 8 3.89 -1.24 5.62
C ALA A 8 4.61 -1.15 4.27
N ALA A 9 3.97 -1.63 3.22
CA ALA A 9 4.45 -1.47 1.86
C ALA A 9 3.30 -1.27 0.88
N GLY A 10 3.61 -0.63 -0.24
CA GLY A 10 2.66 -0.42 -1.33
C GLY A 10 3.33 0.23 -2.51
N GLY A 11 2.54 0.83 -3.41
CA GLY A 11 3.08 1.22 -4.70
C GLY A 11 2.41 2.39 -5.40
N LEU A 12 3.25 3.11 -6.15
CA LEU A 12 2.83 3.98 -7.22
C LEU A 12 2.68 3.12 -8.48
N VAL A 13 1.44 2.80 -8.84
CA VAL A 13 1.12 1.95 -10.00
C VAL A 13 0.77 2.82 -11.20
N GLN A 14 1.43 2.56 -12.32
CA GLN A 14 1.12 3.17 -13.62
C GLN A 14 0.61 2.13 -14.63
N ASN A 15 -0.38 2.49 -15.43
CA ASN A 15 -0.77 1.70 -16.60
C ASN A 15 0.04 2.09 -17.85
N GLU A 16 -0.25 1.45 -18.98
CA GLU A 16 0.41 1.67 -20.27
C GLU A 16 0.20 3.09 -20.83
N ASN A 17 -0.82 3.81 -20.36
CA ASN A 17 -1.10 5.21 -20.73
C ASN A 17 -0.41 6.22 -19.80
N GLY A 18 0.32 5.77 -18.78
CA GLY A 18 0.94 6.62 -17.76
C GLY A 18 -0.02 7.13 -16.68
N GLU A 19 -1.26 6.62 -16.63
CA GLU A 19 -2.26 6.98 -15.64
C GLU A 19 -1.93 6.32 -14.29
N LEU A 20 -2.21 7.02 -13.19
CA LEU A 20 -1.92 6.57 -11.84
C LEU A 20 -3.13 5.90 -11.19
N LEU A 21 -2.90 4.74 -10.58
CA LEU A 21 -3.89 4.10 -9.71
C LEU A 21 -3.86 4.76 -8.33
N MET A 22 -5.02 5.20 -7.87
CA MET A 22 -5.23 5.83 -6.57
C MET A 22 -6.42 5.17 -5.88
N ILE A 23 -6.40 5.13 -4.55
CA ILE A 23 -7.54 4.71 -3.74
C ILE A 23 -8.16 5.92 -3.05
N TYR A 24 -9.48 5.90 -2.88
CA TYR A 24 -10.20 6.93 -2.12
C TYR A 24 -10.81 6.31 -0.88
N ARG A 25 -10.29 6.71 0.29
CA ARG A 25 -10.75 6.18 1.58
C ARG A 25 -10.79 7.28 2.62
N ARG A 26 -11.80 7.25 3.48
CA ARG A 26 -11.96 8.22 4.59
C ARG A 26 -11.87 9.69 4.14
N GLY A 27 -12.43 9.99 2.96
CA GLY A 27 -12.50 11.35 2.43
C GLY A 27 -11.21 11.88 1.80
N LYS A 28 -10.22 11.03 1.52
CA LYS A 28 -8.95 11.44 0.90
C LYS A 28 -8.45 10.43 -0.12
N TRP A 29 -7.78 10.95 -1.15
CA TRP A 29 -6.99 10.18 -2.10
C TRP A 29 -5.68 9.74 -1.46
N ASP A 30 -5.26 8.51 -1.74
CA ASP A 30 -4.05 7.89 -1.21
C ASP A 30 -3.50 6.89 -2.23
N LEU A 31 -2.23 6.52 -2.05
CA LEU A 31 -1.66 5.38 -2.77
C LEU A 31 -1.99 4.07 -2.03
N PRO A 32 -2.20 2.97 -2.78
CA PRO A 32 -2.49 1.67 -2.20
C PRO A 32 -1.28 1.12 -1.42
N LYS A 33 -1.52 0.63 -0.20
CA LYS A 33 -0.55 0.10 0.78
C LYS A 33 -1.24 -0.43 2.04
N GLY A 34 -0.66 -1.50 2.60
CA GLY A 34 -1.04 -1.97 3.93
C GLY A 34 0.13 -2.59 4.68
N LYS A 35 -0.17 -3.42 5.67
CA LYS A 35 0.78 -3.80 6.72
C LYS A 35 1.57 -5.03 6.29
N LEU A 36 2.83 -5.08 6.72
CA LEU A 36 3.67 -6.25 6.53
C LEU A 36 3.18 -7.40 7.39
N ASP A 37 2.92 -8.55 6.76
CA ASP A 37 2.59 -9.78 7.48
C ASP A 37 3.83 -10.52 7.98
N LYS A 38 3.64 -11.34 9.01
CA LYS A 38 4.75 -12.06 9.64
C LYS A 38 5.37 -13.06 8.67
N GLY A 39 6.66 -12.86 8.38
CA GLY A 39 7.44 -13.74 7.49
C GLY A 39 7.32 -13.38 6.01
N GLU A 40 6.55 -12.34 5.68
CA GLU A 40 6.44 -11.79 4.33
C GLU A 40 7.64 -10.87 4.01
N SER A 41 8.07 -10.83 2.74
CA SER A 41 9.06 -9.83 2.30
C SER A 41 8.36 -8.49 2.04
N ILE A 42 9.12 -7.39 2.10
CA ILE A 42 8.57 -6.05 1.85
C ILE A 42 8.01 -5.93 0.42
N GLU A 43 8.67 -6.56 -0.55
CA GLU A 43 8.25 -6.64 -1.94
C GLU A 43 6.95 -7.42 -2.12
N ALA A 44 6.83 -8.57 -1.44
CA ALA A 44 5.64 -9.41 -1.48
C ALA A 44 4.44 -8.69 -0.85
N CYS A 45 4.67 -8.03 0.30
CA CYS A 45 3.68 -7.17 0.96
C CYS A 45 3.18 -6.08 0.00
N ALA A 46 4.08 -5.36 -0.66
CA ALA A 46 3.70 -4.29 -1.58
C ALA A 46 2.78 -4.81 -2.71
N LEU A 47 3.12 -5.94 -3.33
CA LEU A 47 2.32 -6.53 -4.40
C LEU A 47 0.96 -7.04 -3.91
N ARG A 48 0.94 -7.72 -2.75
CA ARG A 48 -0.29 -8.22 -2.12
C ARG A 48 -1.22 -7.08 -1.80
N GLU A 49 -0.78 -6.11 -1.01
CA GLU A 49 -1.60 -4.99 -0.54
C GLU A 49 -2.20 -4.18 -1.69
N VAL A 50 -1.39 -3.89 -2.71
CA VAL A 50 -1.89 -3.20 -3.91
C VAL A 50 -2.94 -4.03 -4.64
N THR A 51 -2.79 -5.35 -4.69
CA THR A 51 -3.79 -6.23 -5.29
C THR A 51 -5.07 -6.32 -4.45
N GLU A 52 -4.96 -6.38 -3.12
CA GLU A 52 -6.09 -6.49 -2.19
C GLU A 52 -6.91 -5.19 -2.17
N GLU A 53 -6.24 -4.03 -2.06
CA GLU A 53 -6.88 -2.72 -1.98
C GLU A 53 -7.46 -2.21 -3.32
N THR A 54 -7.14 -2.84 -4.45
CA THR A 54 -7.60 -2.31 -5.76
C THR A 54 -8.12 -3.36 -6.74
N GLY A 55 -7.86 -4.65 -6.51
CA GLY A 55 -8.14 -5.72 -7.47
C GLY A 55 -7.30 -5.69 -8.75
N VAL A 56 -6.20 -4.91 -8.79
CA VAL A 56 -5.34 -4.80 -9.98
C VAL A 56 -4.66 -6.13 -10.28
N ARG A 57 -4.47 -6.44 -11.57
CA ARG A 57 -3.84 -7.67 -12.07
C ARG A 57 -2.67 -7.34 -12.97
N ASN A 58 -1.83 -8.35 -13.21
CA ASN A 58 -0.59 -8.23 -14.00
C ASN A 58 0.34 -7.13 -13.46
N LEU A 59 0.37 -7.00 -12.14
CA LEU A 59 1.21 -6.03 -11.44
C LEU A 59 2.67 -6.49 -11.47
N GLN A 60 3.54 -5.61 -11.93
CA GLN A 60 4.98 -5.83 -11.96
C GLN A 60 5.64 -4.88 -10.97
N LEU A 61 6.47 -5.44 -10.10
CA LEU A 61 7.26 -4.68 -9.14
C LEU A 61 8.46 -4.03 -9.84
N GLY A 62 8.67 -2.76 -9.56
CA GLY A 62 9.84 -1.99 -9.95
C GLY A 62 10.71 -1.60 -8.76
N ALA A 63 11.53 -0.58 -8.94
CA ALA A 63 12.44 -0.11 -7.90
C ALA A 63 11.70 0.51 -6.70
N LEU A 64 12.32 0.43 -5.52
CA LEU A 64 11.96 1.24 -4.36
C LEU A 64 12.10 2.73 -4.73
N ILE A 65 11.07 3.51 -4.46
CA ILE A 65 11.02 4.96 -4.67
C ILE A 65 11.51 5.67 -3.41
N ASP A 66 10.89 5.38 -2.27
CA ASP A 66 11.15 6.06 -1.01
C ASP A 66 10.62 5.26 0.19
N ILE A 67 11.06 5.62 1.40
CA ILE A 67 10.56 5.11 2.66
C ILE A 67 9.97 6.28 3.47
N GLY A 68 8.64 6.30 3.58
CA GLY A 68 7.91 7.34 4.30
C GLY A 68 7.70 7.00 5.78
N TYR A 69 7.68 8.02 6.63
CA TYR A 69 7.46 7.89 8.07
C TYR A 69 6.27 8.76 8.52
N HIS A 70 5.35 8.17 9.27
CA HIS A 70 4.22 8.90 9.86
C HIS A 70 4.03 8.48 11.32
N GLU A 71 3.96 9.47 12.21
CA GLU A 71 3.66 9.23 13.63
C GLU A 71 2.17 9.42 13.90
N TYR A 72 1.58 8.50 14.66
CA TYR A 72 0.20 8.63 15.12
C TYR A 72 -0.06 7.78 16.37
N PHE A 73 -1.14 8.11 17.08
CA PHE A 73 -1.62 7.31 18.19
C PHE A 73 -2.39 6.08 17.69
N ASP A 74 -1.83 4.88 17.89
CA ASP A 74 -2.49 3.64 17.53
C ASP A 74 -3.53 3.23 18.58
N LYS A 75 -4.79 3.14 18.18
CA LYS A 75 -5.91 2.83 19.09
C LYS A 75 -5.91 1.38 19.59
N TYR A 76 -5.23 0.45 18.93
CA TYR A 76 -5.17 -0.94 19.39
C TYR A 76 -4.02 -1.14 20.38
N LEU A 77 -2.87 -0.52 20.10
CA LEU A 77 -1.69 -0.57 20.97
C LEU A 77 -1.72 0.44 22.12
N GLN A 78 -2.68 1.39 22.10
CA GLN A 78 -2.87 2.44 23.11
C GLN A 78 -1.60 3.28 23.36
N GLN A 79 -0.83 3.56 22.30
CA GLN A 79 0.41 4.34 22.37
C GLN A 79 0.77 5.00 21.03
N GLU A 80 1.69 5.96 21.08
CA GLU A 80 2.29 6.56 19.87
C GLU A 80 3.16 5.54 19.13
N VAL A 81 2.94 5.42 17.82
CA VAL A 81 3.70 4.52 16.94
C VAL A 81 4.33 5.30 15.79
N ILE A 82 5.35 4.71 15.18
CA ILE A 82 5.91 5.18 13.91
C ILE A 82 5.50 4.17 12.84
N LYS A 83 4.75 4.62 11.82
CA LYS A 83 4.51 3.83 10.63
C LYS A 83 5.57 4.13 9.59
N GLU A 84 6.35 3.11 9.25
CA GLU A 84 7.33 3.10 8.17
C GLU A 84 6.67 2.46 6.95
N THR A 85 6.60 3.18 5.83
CA THR A 85 5.97 2.70 4.60
C THR A 85 6.98 2.67 3.46
N HIS A 86 7.20 1.50 2.88
CA HIS A 86 8.07 1.30 1.71
C HIS A 86 7.25 1.46 0.43
N TRP A 87 7.65 2.41 -0.41
CA TRP A 87 6.93 2.75 -1.64
C TRP A 87 7.69 2.26 -2.86
N PHE A 88 7.08 1.39 -3.65
CA PHE A 88 7.67 0.88 -4.88
C PHE A 88 7.04 1.50 -6.12
N ARG A 89 7.83 1.62 -7.18
CA ARG A 89 7.29 1.82 -8.52
C ARG A 89 6.68 0.52 -8.98
N MET A 90 5.50 0.57 -9.59
CA MET A 90 4.84 -0.59 -10.16
C MET A 90 4.21 -0.27 -11.50
N SER A 91 4.05 -1.28 -12.34
CA SER A 91 3.31 -1.17 -13.59
C SER A 91 2.26 -2.26 -13.69
N ALA A 92 1.07 -1.92 -14.19
CA ALA A 92 0.01 -2.86 -14.48
C ALA A 92 -0.31 -2.83 -15.97
N THR A 93 -0.37 -4.01 -16.60
CA THR A 93 -0.61 -4.14 -18.06
C THR A 93 -1.92 -4.83 -18.37
N GLY A 94 -2.51 -4.47 -19.51
CA GLY A 94 -3.79 -4.99 -19.97
C GLY A 94 -4.99 -4.41 -19.22
N THR A 95 -6.18 -4.82 -19.64
CA THR A 95 -7.45 -4.31 -19.11
C THR A 95 -7.64 -4.69 -17.64
N GLN A 96 -7.87 -3.70 -16.80
CA GLN A 96 -8.06 -3.86 -15.37
C GLN A 96 -9.54 -3.83 -15.00
N HIS A 97 -9.95 -4.75 -14.11
CA HIS A 97 -11.23 -4.73 -13.43
C HIS A 97 -10.98 -4.45 -11.96
N LEU A 98 -10.99 -3.17 -11.61
CA LEU A 98 -10.63 -2.70 -10.27
C LEU A 98 -11.80 -2.90 -9.33
N VAL A 99 -11.70 -3.92 -8.49
CA VAL A 99 -12.65 -4.21 -7.42
C VAL A 99 -11.83 -4.47 -6.16
N PRO A 100 -11.82 -3.55 -5.18
CA PRO A 100 -11.13 -3.76 -3.93
C PRO A 100 -11.77 -4.90 -3.14
N GLN A 101 -11.02 -5.52 -2.23
CA GLN A 101 -11.60 -6.41 -1.23
C GLN A 101 -12.54 -5.64 -0.30
N THR A 102 -13.57 -6.33 0.22
CA THR A 102 -14.61 -5.67 1.02
C THR A 102 -14.08 -5.19 2.37
N GLU A 103 -13.05 -5.88 2.86
CA GLU A 103 -12.37 -5.65 4.13
C GLU A 103 -11.52 -4.37 4.13
N GLU A 104 -11.21 -3.80 2.97
CA GLU A 104 -10.30 -2.65 2.83
C GLU A 104 -10.98 -1.28 3.00
N ASP A 105 -12.30 -1.24 3.17
CA ASP A 105 -13.09 0.00 3.29
C ASP A 105 -12.85 1.01 2.14
N ILE A 106 -12.57 0.50 0.92
CA ILE A 106 -12.37 1.28 -0.31
C ILE A 106 -13.61 1.13 -1.20
N THR A 107 -14.14 2.25 -1.70
CA THR A 107 -15.36 2.33 -2.53
C THR A 107 -15.11 3.01 -3.86
#